data_AF-A0A2A4UP39-F1
#
_entry.id   AF-A0A2A4UP39-F1
#
_cell.length_a   1.000
_cell.length_b   1.000
_cell.length_c   1.000
_cell.angle_alpha   90.00
_cell.angle_beta   90.00
_cell.angle_gamma   90.00
#
_symmetry.space_group_name_H-M   'P 1'
#
loop_
_entity.id
_entity.type
_entity.pdbx_description
1 polymer ?
#
loop_
_entity_poly.entity_id
_entity_poly.type
_entity_poly.pdbx_seq_one_letter_code
_entity_poly.pdbx_strand_id
1 'polypeptide(L)'
;MKNKLTDLNNHLFAQIERLSEEGINPELLQTEVSRTEAIIRVSDQIIKTASLSLKAAHLGILHGDFVKIKQVAPMIDGPENKTFEMPPEKLKALK
;
A
#
# COMPACT_ATOMS: atom_id res chain seq x y z
N MET A 1 -9.79 -0.34 8.63
CA MET A 1 -8.94 -1.53 8.36
C MET A 1 -7.99 -1.72 9.52
N LYS A 2 -7.85 -2.95 10.02
CA LYS A 2 -6.98 -3.27 11.16
C LYS A 2 -5.49 -3.18 10.80
N ASN A 3 -5.14 -3.54 9.57
CA ASN A 3 -3.76 -3.52 9.06
C ASN A 3 -3.59 -2.44 7.98
N LYS A 4 -2.36 -1.94 7.86
CA LYS A 4 -1.92 -0.84 6.98
C LYS A 4 -0.79 -1.26 6.05
N LEU A 5 -0.53 -0.47 5.02
CA LEU A 5 0.65 -0.65 4.17
C LEU A 5 1.97 -0.45 4.94
N THR A 6 1.96 0.34 6.00
CA THR A 6 3.10 0.47 6.92
C THR A 6 3.41 -0.84 7.63
N ASP A 7 2.40 -1.61 8.05
CA ASP A 7 2.61 -2.96 8.61
C ASP A 7 3.25 -3.91 7.59
N LEU A 8 2.80 -3.84 6.33
CA LEU A 8 3.39 -4.63 5.24
C LEU A 8 4.88 -4.30 5.06
N ASN A 9 5.22 -3.01 5.02
CA ASN A 9 6.61 -2.57 4.91
C ASN A 9 7.45 -3.06 6.07
N ASN A 10 6.94 -3.00 7.30
CA ASN A 10 7.64 -3.52 8.48
C ASN A 10 7.94 -5.01 8.34
N HIS A 11 7.00 -5.81 7.84
CA HIS A 11 7.24 -7.23 7.59
C HIS A 11 8.29 -7.49 6.49
N LEU A 12 8.31 -6.67 5.44
CA LEU A 12 9.31 -6.77 4.38
C LEU A 12 10.71 -6.43 4.90
N PHE A 13 10.86 -5.37 5.69
CA PHE A 13 12.14 -5.03 6.32
C PHE A 13 12.61 -6.12 7.29
N ALA A 14 11.72 -6.64 8.13
CA ALA A 14 12.05 -7.75 9.01
C ALA A 14 12.44 -9.03 8.25
N GLN A 15 11.98 -9.21 7.01
CA GLN A 15 12.41 -10.33 6.16
C GLN A 15 13.82 -10.09 5.59
N ILE A 16 14.14 -8.85 5.19
CA ILE A 16 15.49 -8.46 4.75
C ILE A 16 16.51 -8.68 5.88
N GLU A 17 16.15 -8.33 7.12
CA GLU A 17 17.00 -8.54 8.30
C GLU A 17 17.29 -10.02 8.53
N ARG A 18 16.27 -10.90 8.46
CA ARG A 18 16.45 -12.36 8.59
C ARG A 18 17.34 -12.95 7.51
N LEU A 19 17.17 -12.51 6.26
CA LEU A 19 18.01 -12.97 5.14
C LEU A 19 19.47 -12.52 5.28
N SER A 20 19.72 -11.44 6.03
CA SER A 20 21.05 -10.87 6.25
C SER A 20 21.69 -11.34 7.57
N GLU A 21 21.06 -12.28 8.29
CA GLU A 21 21.55 -12.77 9.58
C GLU A 21 22.92 -13.46 9.43
N GLU A 22 23.91 -12.98 10.20
CA GLU A 22 25.25 -13.55 10.19
C GLU A 22 25.24 -14.98 10.75
N GLY A 23 25.85 -15.92 10.02
CA GLY A 23 25.93 -17.31 10.44
C GLY A 23 24.66 -18.13 10.22
N ILE A 24 23.68 -17.60 9.46
CA ILE A 24 22.51 -18.38 9.03
C ILE A 24 22.95 -19.66 8.31
N ASN A 25 22.41 -20.80 8.74
CA ASN A 25 22.73 -22.07 8.10
C ASN A 25 21.99 -22.22 6.74
N PRO A 26 22.51 -23.05 5.82
CA PRO A 26 21.94 -23.19 4.48
C PRO A 26 20.47 -23.63 4.45
N GLU A 27 20.06 -24.55 5.33
CA GLU A 27 18.66 -25.03 5.39
C GLU A 27 17.69 -23.93 5.83
N LEU A 28 18.09 -23.12 6.81
CA LEU A 28 17.30 -21.99 7.29
C LEU A 28 17.27 -20.86 6.25
N LEU A 29 18.39 -20.59 5.57
CA LEU A 29 18.42 -19.64 4.46
C LEU A 29 17.44 -20.04 3.36
N GLN A 30 17.40 -21.32 2.97
CA GLN A 30 16.44 -21.82 1.98
C GLN A 30 14.99 -21.65 2.43
N THR A 31 14.74 -21.83 3.74
CA THR A 31 13.42 -21.61 4.34
C THR A 31 13.03 -20.13 4.29
N GLU A 32 13.93 -19.22 4.65
CA GLU A 32 13.70 -17.78 4.62
C GLU A 32 13.55 -17.25 3.19
N VAL A 33 14.25 -17.81 2.20
CA VAL A 33 14.02 -17.51 0.77
C VAL A 33 12.59 -17.91 0.38
N SER A 34 12.16 -19.13 0.70
CA SER A 34 10.81 -19.62 0.38
C SER A 34 9.73 -18.78 1.06
N ARG A 35 9.96 -18.37 2.31
CA ARG A 35 9.10 -17.44 3.06
C ARG A 35 9.04 -16.07 2.39
N THR A 36 10.17 -15.54 1.93
CA THR A 36 10.26 -14.26 1.24
C THR A 36 9.40 -14.26 -0.02
N GLU A 37 9.49 -15.33 -0.83
CA GLU A 37 8.64 -15.45 -2.02
C GLU A 37 7.15 -15.47 -1.69
N ALA A 38 6.76 -16.16 -0.62
CA ALA A 38 5.37 -16.17 -0.15
C ALA A 38 4.91 -14.77 0.29
N ILE A 39 5.76 -14.04 1.02
CA ILE A 39 5.48 -12.66 1.43
C ILE A 39 5.35 -11.74 0.22
N ILE A 40 6.22 -11.86 -0.79
CA ILE A 40 6.13 -11.06 -2.03
C ILE A 40 4.78 -11.29 -2.72
N ARG A 41 4.37 -12.56 -2.89
CA ARG A 41 3.07 -12.88 -3.55
C ARG A 41 1.88 -12.27 -2.82
N VAL A 42 1.88 -12.30 -1.49
CA VAL A 42 0.79 -11.70 -0.69
C VAL A 42 0.87 -10.16 -0.75
N SER A 43 2.08 -9.60 -0.67
CA SER A 43 2.34 -8.16 -0.80
C SER A 43 1.79 -7.60 -2.11
N ASP A 44 2.03 -8.29 -3.22
CA ASP A 44 1.53 -7.89 -4.54
C ASP A 44 0.00 -7.78 -4.55
N GLN A 45 -0.70 -8.72 -3.92
CA GLN A 45 -2.16 -8.69 -3.87
C GLN A 45 -2.68 -7.54 -2.99
N ILE A 46 -1.98 -7.24 -1.88
CA ILE A 46 -2.30 -6.09 -1.02
C ILE A 46 -2.10 -4.78 -1.80
N ILE A 47 -0.98 -4.63 -2.49
CA ILE A 47 -0.66 -3.43 -3.29
C ILE A 47 -1.65 -3.25 -4.43
N LYS A 48 -2.04 -4.33 -5.13
CA LYS A 48 -3.08 -4.27 -6.19
C LYS A 48 -4.41 -3.76 -5.63
N THR A 49 -4.79 -4.22 -4.45
CA THR A 49 -6.01 -3.76 -3.76
C THR A 49 -5.90 -2.29 -3.37
N ALA A 50 -4.74 -1.86 -2.84
CA ALA A 50 -4.46 -0.45 -2.53
C ALA A 50 -4.54 0.45 -3.76
N SER A 51 -3.95 0.01 -4.87
CA SER A 51 -4.00 0.72 -6.15
C SER A 51 -5.43 0.84 -6.66
N LEU A 52 -6.25 -0.21 -6.55
CA LEU A 52 -7.66 -0.16 -6.94
C LEU A 52 -8.44 0.86 -6.11
N SER A 53 -8.26 0.88 -4.78
CA SER A 53 -8.87 1.88 -3.90
C SER A 53 -8.47 3.31 -4.27
N LEU A 54 -7.20 3.56 -4.60
CA LEU A 54 -6.75 4.87 -5.06
C LEU A 54 -7.36 5.27 -6.41
N LYS A 55 -7.48 4.33 -7.35
CA LYS A 55 -8.12 4.59 -8.65
C LYS A 55 -9.60 4.94 -8.48
N ALA A 56 -10.32 4.22 -7.62
CA ALA A 56 -11.70 4.54 -7.29
C ALA A 56 -11.83 5.93 -6.65
N ALA A 57 -10.92 6.27 -5.73
CA ALA A 57 -10.87 7.58 -5.12
C ALA A 57 -10.61 8.70 -6.15
N HIS A 58 -9.66 8.47 -7.04
CA HIS A 58 -9.33 9.41 -8.11
C HIS A 58 -10.51 9.64 -9.06
N LEU A 59 -11.22 8.57 -9.43
CA LEU A 59 -12.40 8.67 -10.28
C LEU A 59 -13.50 9.52 -9.62
N GLY A 60 -13.81 9.30 -8.33
CA GLY A 60 -14.78 10.15 -7.62
C GLY A 60 -14.40 11.63 -7.66
N ILE A 61 -13.12 11.95 -7.39
CA ILE A 61 -12.62 13.33 -7.43
C ILE A 61 -12.77 13.96 -8.83
N LEU A 62 -12.44 13.21 -9.89
CA LEU A 62 -12.58 13.70 -11.28
C LEU A 62 -14.03 14.03 -11.65
N HIS A 63 -14.98 13.28 -11.11
CA HIS A 63 -16.41 13.49 -11.34
C HIS A 63 -17.03 14.56 -10.42
N GLY A 64 -16.21 15.22 -9.59
CA GLY A 64 -16.64 16.29 -8.70
C GLY A 64 -17.17 15.80 -7.35
N ASP A 65 -17.01 14.52 -7.02
CA ASP A 65 -17.40 13.99 -5.72
C ASP A 65 -16.37 14.34 -4.64
N PHE A 66 -16.86 14.67 -3.45
CA PHE A 66 -16.02 14.80 -2.27
C PHE A 66 -15.63 13.42 -1.75
N VAL A 67 -14.41 12.98 -2.05
CA VAL A 67 -13.91 11.69 -1.63
C VAL A 67 -13.13 11.79 -0.31
N LYS A 68 -13.60 11.08 0.71
CA LYS A 68 -12.84 10.89 1.96
C LYS A 68 -11.86 9.73 1.79
N ILE A 69 -10.59 10.03 1.51
CA ILE A 69 -9.53 9.03 1.28
C ILE A 69 -9.47 7.95 2.38
N LYS A 70 -9.65 8.33 3.66
CA LYS A 70 -9.67 7.39 4.80
C LYS A 70 -10.77 6.32 4.70
N GLN A 71 -11.88 6.61 4.00
CA GLN A 71 -13.00 5.67 3.81
C GLN A 71 -12.76 4.75 2.60
N VAL A 72 -12.27 5.28 1.49
CA VAL A 72 -12.09 4.54 0.23
C VAL A 72 -10.77 3.78 0.13
N ALA A 73 -9.72 4.29 0.77
CA ALA A 73 -8.40 3.69 0.83
C ALA A 73 -7.91 3.54 2.29
N PRO A 74 -8.65 2.81 3.14
CA PRO A 74 -8.39 2.74 4.58
C PRO A 74 -7.06 2.06 4.96
N MET A 75 -6.40 1.38 4.02
CA MET A 75 -5.10 0.72 4.19
C MET A 75 -3.91 1.66 3.94
N ILE A 76 -4.14 2.80 3.30
CA ILE A 76 -3.11 3.77 2.96
C ILE A 76 -3.06 4.83 4.05
N ASP A 77 -1.86 5.06 4.59
CA ASP A 77 -1.65 6.15 5.53
C ASP A 77 -1.55 7.47 4.78
N GLY A 78 -2.23 8.48 5.29
CA GLY A 78 -2.20 9.85 4.77
C GLY A 78 -2.18 10.83 5.93
N PRO A 79 -1.79 12.09 5.70
CA PRO A 79 -1.88 13.11 6.73
C PRO A 79 -3.32 13.17 7.24
N GLU A 80 -3.50 13.10 8.56
CA GLU A 80 -4.82 13.13 9.16
C GLU A 80 -5.60 14.36 8.66
N ASN A 81 -6.83 14.16 8.21
CA ASN A 81 -7.82 15.22 7.94
C ASN A 81 -7.50 16.23 6.82
N LYS A 82 -6.90 15.80 5.69
CA LYS A 82 -6.97 16.61 4.45
C LYS A 82 -8.06 16.08 3.51
N THR A 83 -9.13 16.86 3.35
CA THR A 83 -10.02 16.75 2.18
C THR A 83 -9.23 17.20 0.95
N PHE A 84 -9.05 16.29 -0.01
CA PHE A 84 -8.49 16.63 -1.30
C PHE A 84 -9.63 17.12 -2.19
N GLU A 85 -9.79 18.43 -2.26
CA GLU A 85 -10.66 19.07 -3.25
C GLU A 85 -9.83 19.37 -4.50
N MET A 86 -10.34 19.01 -5.68
CA MET A 86 -9.72 19.42 -6.93
C MET A 86 -10.06 20.90 -7.16
N PRO A 87 -9.05 21.79 -7.34
CA PRO A 87 -9.32 23.20 -7.61
C PRO A 87 -10.21 23.34 -8.85
N PRO A 88 -11.21 24.25 -8.84
CA PRO A 88 -12.12 24.47 -9.97
C PRO A 88 -11.41 24.70 -11.32
N GLU A 89 -10.21 25.27 -11.27
CA GLU A 89 -9.37 25.54 -12.44
C GLU A 89 -8.84 24.25 -13.10
N LYS A 90 -8.50 23.23 -12.30
CA LYS A 90 -8.04 21.92 -12.81
C LYS A 90 -9.20 21.07 -13.35
N LEU A 91 -10.42 21.27 -12.85
CA LEU A 91 -11.63 20.64 -13.39
C LEU A 91 -11.92 21.08 -14.84
N LYS A 92 -11.55 22.31 -15.21
CA LYS A 92 -11.73 22.82 -16.59
C LYS A 92 -10.74 22.23 -17.60
N ALA A 93 -9.57 21.77 -17.16
CA ALA A 93 -8.52 21.23 -18.03
C ALA A 93 -8.72 19.74 -18.39
N LEU A 94 -9.73 19.09 -17.82
CA LEU A 94 -10.08 17.67 -18.02
C LEU A 94 -11.31 17.47 -18.91
N LYS A 95 -11.94 18.56 -19.37
CA LYS A 95 -13.05 18.57 -20.36
C LYS A 95 -12.51 19.02 -21.70
#